data_AF-A0AA95C0Z5-F1
#
_entry.id   AF-A0AA95C0Z5-F1
#
_cell.length_a   1.000
_cell.length_b   1.000
_cell.length_c   1.000
_cell.angle_alpha   90.00
_cell.angle_beta   90.00
_cell.angle_gamma   90.00
#
_symmetry.space_group_name_H-M   'P 1'
#
loop_
_entity.id
_entity.type
_entity.pdbx_description
1 polymer ?
#
loop_
_entity_poly.entity_id
_entity_poly.type
_entity_poly.pdbx_seq_one_letter_code
_entity_poly.pdbx_strand_id
1 'polypeptide(L)'
;MKNLTFLKLFVTTMFVMATALFAGCVDDNDDTEAPRLEVSPKTLVFDTDGTPVEGSQSYFEISANRHWTATVLDDKTWVTLSKMEGDGSDKVQVSIPRRYYRRSESPDSDF
;
A
#
# COMPACT_ATOMS: atom_id res chain seq x y z
N MET A 1 -19.54 64.70 29.89
CA MET A 1 -19.72 63.94 28.63
C MET A 1 -18.38 63.37 28.15
N LYS A 2 -17.71 62.49 28.91
CA LYS A 2 -16.42 61.85 28.52
C LYS A 2 -16.52 60.33 28.37
N ASN A 3 -17.66 59.75 28.79
CA ASN A 3 -17.85 58.32 29.00
C ASN A 3 -18.50 57.65 27.76
N LEU A 4 -19.25 58.42 26.96
CA LEU A 4 -19.92 57.96 25.74
C LEU A 4 -18.93 57.80 24.57
N THR A 5 -17.90 58.64 24.51
CA THR A 5 -16.83 58.54 23.50
C THR A 5 -15.93 57.33 23.76
N PHE A 6 -15.64 57.08 25.04
CA PHE A 6 -14.87 55.92 25.48
C PHE A 6 -15.63 54.60 25.27
N LEU A 7 -16.93 54.58 25.60
CA LEU A 7 -17.78 53.42 25.34
C LEU A 7 -17.90 53.10 23.84
N LYS A 8 -18.04 54.13 22.99
CA LYS A 8 -18.03 53.97 21.53
C LYS A 8 -16.71 53.40 21.02
N LEU A 9 -15.57 53.86 21.56
CA LEU A 9 -14.24 53.34 21.22
C LEU A 9 -14.11 51.87 21.63
N PHE A 10 -14.52 51.51 22.85
CA PHE A 10 -14.47 50.14 23.35
C PHE A 10 -15.32 49.18 22.52
N VAL A 11 -16.55 49.57 22.19
CA VAL A 11 -17.47 48.75 21.39
C VAL A 11 -16.94 48.56 19.96
N THR A 12 -16.37 49.61 19.35
CA THR A 12 -15.77 49.50 18.01
C THR A 12 -14.50 48.65 18.01
N THR A 13 -13.64 48.77 19.02
CA THR A 13 -12.45 47.92 19.15
C THR A 13 -12.81 46.44 19.36
N MET A 14 -13.85 46.15 20.15
CA MET A 14 -14.33 44.76 20.33
C MET A 14 -14.88 44.16 19.02
N PHE A 15 -15.57 44.96 18.22
CA PHE A 15 -16.14 44.51 16.95
C PHE A 15 -15.08 44.19 15.89
N VAL A 16 -13.95 44.91 15.90
CA VAL A 16 -12.79 44.65 15.02
C VAL A 16 -12.03 43.38 15.41
N MET A 17 -11.98 43.02 16.70
CA MET A 17 -11.32 41.78 17.16
C MET A 17 -12.15 40.51 16.89
N ALA A 18 -13.47 40.63 16.75
CA ALA A 18 -14.36 39.49 16.53
C ALA A 18 -14.26 38.86 15.12
N THR A 19 -13.74 39.58 14.13
CA THR A 19 -13.65 39.09 12.74
C THR A 19 -12.40 38.24 12.46
N ALA A 20 -11.42 38.21 13.36
CA ALA A 20 -10.15 37.50 13.16
C ALA A 20 -10.17 36.00 13.55
N LEU A 21 -11.29 35.48 14.06
CA LEU A 21 -11.38 34.10 14.57
C LEU A 21 -11.98 33.08 13.57
N PHE A 22 -12.30 33.50 12.35
CA PHE A 22 -12.74 32.59 11.27
C PHE A 22 -11.62 32.32 10.26
N ALA A 23 -10.36 32.22 10.73
CA ALA A 23 -9.38 31.40 10.02
C ALA A 23 -9.82 29.94 10.19
N GLY A 24 -10.83 29.55 9.39
CA GLY A 24 -11.27 28.16 9.32
C GLY A 24 -10.06 27.29 9.04
N CYS A 25 -9.96 26.16 9.73
CA CYS A 25 -9.04 25.10 9.35
C CYS A 25 -9.16 24.93 7.84
N VAL A 26 -8.14 25.38 7.10
CA VAL A 26 -7.86 24.78 5.81
C VAL A 26 -7.55 23.35 6.19
N ASP A 27 -8.46 22.46 5.82
CA ASP A 27 -8.20 21.03 5.85
C ASP A 27 -7.11 20.84 4.79
N ASP A 28 -5.84 20.96 5.20
CA ASP A 28 -4.61 20.89 4.39
C ASP A 28 -4.42 19.49 3.75
N ASN A 29 -5.49 18.73 3.57
CA ASN A 29 -5.47 17.46 2.87
C ASN A 29 -5.46 17.72 1.36
N ASP A 30 -4.28 18.07 0.84
CA ASP A 30 -4.00 18.20 -0.61
C ASP A 30 -4.22 16.87 -1.37
N ASP A 31 -4.32 15.75 -0.64
CA ASP A 31 -4.57 14.41 -1.15
C ASP A 31 -6.06 14.18 -1.48
N THR A 32 -6.51 14.77 -2.58
CA THR A 32 -7.90 14.65 -3.10
C THR A 32 -8.12 13.47 -4.06
N GLU A 33 -7.04 12.81 -4.51
CA GLU A 33 -7.14 11.69 -5.43
C GLU A 33 -7.70 10.42 -4.77
N ALA A 34 -8.66 9.77 -5.43
CA ALA A 34 -9.14 8.46 -5.02
C ALA A 34 -8.02 7.41 -5.02
N PRO A 35 -7.98 6.49 -4.04
CA PRO A 35 -7.00 5.41 -4.02
C PRO A 35 -7.22 4.46 -5.20
N ARG A 36 -6.13 4.11 -5.89
CA ARG A 36 -6.10 3.16 -7.00
C ARG A 36 -5.05 2.09 -6.73
N LEU A 37 -5.42 0.84 -6.99
CA LEU A 37 -4.53 -0.31 -6.93
C LEU A 37 -4.96 -1.33 -7.99
N GLU A 38 -4.09 -1.58 -8.94
CA GLU A 38 -4.28 -2.60 -9.98
C GLU A 38 -3.10 -3.55 -10.00
N VAL A 39 -3.37 -4.83 -10.28
CA VAL A 39 -2.35 -5.89 -10.33
C VAL A 39 -2.49 -6.68 -11.63
N SER A 40 -1.39 -6.85 -12.35
CA SER A 40 -1.34 -7.61 -13.59
C SER A 40 -0.03 -8.41 -13.73
N PRO A 41 -0.07 -9.71 -14.05
CA PRO A 41 -1.26 -10.52 -14.25
C PRO A 41 -1.81 -10.96 -12.89
N LYS A 42 -3.08 -11.38 -12.86
CA LYS A 42 -3.70 -11.89 -11.62
C LYS A 42 -3.33 -13.34 -11.30
N THR A 43 -2.81 -14.07 -12.28
CA THR A 43 -2.45 -15.48 -12.16
C THR A 43 -1.06 -15.69 -12.76
N LEU A 44 -0.20 -16.34 -11.99
CA LEU A 44 1.09 -16.85 -12.43
C LEU A 44 1.07 -18.37 -12.38
N VAL A 45 1.60 -19.00 -13.42
CA VAL A 45 1.69 -20.45 -13.54
C VAL A 45 3.16 -20.85 -13.57
N PHE A 46 3.53 -21.77 -12.68
CA PHE A 46 4.87 -22.33 -12.54
C PHE A 46 4.81 -23.85 -12.72
N ASP A 47 5.88 -24.43 -13.25
CA ASP A 47 6.06 -25.88 -13.34
C ASP A 47 6.51 -26.50 -12.00
N THR A 48 6.78 -27.80 -12.01
CA THR A 48 7.22 -28.55 -10.82
C THR A 48 8.61 -28.14 -10.31
N ASP A 49 9.43 -27.54 -11.17
CA ASP A 49 10.76 -27.05 -10.85
C ASP A 49 10.75 -25.60 -10.34
N GLY A 50 9.58 -24.95 -10.34
CA GLY A 50 9.42 -23.56 -9.90
C GLY A 50 9.74 -22.55 -11.01
N THR A 51 9.81 -23.00 -12.26
CA THR A 51 10.03 -22.14 -13.43
C THR A 51 8.69 -21.70 -14.02
N PRO A 52 8.52 -20.45 -14.47
CA PRO A 52 7.32 -20.04 -15.18
C PRO A 52 7.12 -20.90 -16.43
N VAL A 53 5.91 -21.41 -16.63
CA VAL A 53 5.58 -22.13 -17.88
C VAL A 53 5.59 -21.18 -19.08
N GLU A 54 5.66 -21.73 -20.29
CA GLU A 54 5.59 -20.92 -21.51
C GLU A 54 4.33 -20.04 -21.54
N GLY A 55 4.50 -18.75 -21.84
CA GLY A 55 3.42 -17.76 -21.81
C GLY A 55 3.06 -17.21 -20.43
N SER A 56 3.67 -17.72 -19.35
CA SER A 56 3.58 -17.17 -18.00
C SER A 56 4.80 -16.29 -17.67
N GLN A 57 4.80 -15.70 -16.48
CA GLN A 57 5.89 -14.88 -15.97
C GLN A 57 6.16 -15.16 -14.48
N SER A 58 7.32 -14.76 -14.00
CA SER A 58 7.74 -14.92 -12.59
C SER A 58 7.40 -13.70 -11.73
N TYR A 59 6.57 -12.78 -12.22
CA TYR A 59 6.30 -11.52 -11.52
C TYR A 59 4.90 -10.99 -11.82
N PHE A 60 4.43 -10.10 -10.95
CA PHE A 60 3.30 -9.25 -11.23
C PHE A 60 3.69 -7.78 -11.09
N GLU A 61 2.98 -6.94 -11.82
CA GLU A 61 3.09 -5.49 -11.79
C GLU A 61 1.96 -4.94 -10.94
N ILE A 62 2.31 -3.97 -10.10
CA ILE A 62 1.38 -3.18 -9.31
C ILE A 62 1.32 -1.80 -9.95
N SER A 63 0.12 -1.31 -10.23
CA SER A 63 -0.12 0.11 -10.53
C SER A 63 -0.92 0.73 -9.39
N ALA A 64 -0.26 1.54 -8.57
CA ALA A 64 -0.88 2.26 -7.46
C ALA A 64 -0.52 3.75 -7.49
N ASN A 65 -1.37 4.58 -6.87
CA ASN A 65 -1.07 6.00 -6.62
C ASN A 65 -0.72 6.29 -5.14
N ARG A 66 -0.65 5.24 -4.32
CA ARG A 66 -0.41 5.33 -2.87
C ARG A 66 0.47 4.16 -2.43
N HIS A 67 0.87 4.18 -1.16
CA HIS A 67 1.54 3.07 -0.52
C HIS A 67 0.70 1.79 -0.57
N TRP A 68 1.34 0.65 -0.78
CA TRP A 68 0.72 -0.67 -0.79
C TRP A 68 1.54 -1.67 0.03
N THR A 69 0.85 -2.70 0.50
CA THR A 69 1.46 -3.87 1.15
C THR A 69 0.98 -5.15 0.48
N ALA A 70 1.79 -6.21 0.57
CA ALA A 70 1.50 -7.54 0.06
C ALA A 70 1.71 -8.56 1.17
N THR A 71 0.93 -9.63 1.16
CA THR A 71 1.06 -10.72 2.11
C THR A 71 0.90 -12.04 1.38
N VAL A 72 1.82 -12.97 1.64
CA VAL A 72 1.67 -14.37 1.24
C VAL A 72 0.80 -15.03 2.30
N LEU A 73 -0.32 -15.63 1.91
CA LEU A 73 -1.21 -16.32 2.85
C LEU A 73 -0.45 -17.41 3.62
N ASP A 74 -0.69 -17.46 4.94
CA ASP A 74 0.13 -18.20 5.93
C ASP A 74 0.31 -19.69 5.63
N ASP A 75 -0.57 -20.29 4.84
CA ASP A 75 -0.51 -21.69 4.42
C ASP A 75 0.53 -21.96 3.31
N LYS A 76 1.18 -20.92 2.76
CA LYS A 76 2.07 -21.00 1.60
C LYS A 76 3.48 -20.50 1.89
N THR A 77 4.12 -21.07 2.90
CA THR A 77 5.54 -20.79 3.28
C THR A 77 6.56 -21.05 2.18
N TRP A 78 6.17 -21.72 1.10
CA TRP A 78 7.01 -22.01 -0.06
C TRP A 78 6.99 -20.90 -1.11
N VAL A 79 6.16 -19.85 -0.98
CA VAL A 79 6.14 -18.73 -1.94
C VAL A 79 6.90 -17.54 -1.33
N THR A 80 7.83 -16.95 -2.08
CA THR A 80 8.51 -15.71 -1.66
C THR A 80 8.27 -14.58 -2.64
N LEU A 81 8.03 -13.38 -2.11
CA LEU A 81 7.94 -12.15 -2.89
C LEU A 81 9.22 -11.32 -2.71
N SER A 82 9.68 -10.65 -3.78
CA SER A 82 10.84 -9.76 -3.68
C SER A 82 10.58 -8.50 -2.85
N LYS A 83 9.30 -8.11 -2.73
CA LYS A 83 8.85 -6.93 -1.99
C LYS A 83 7.50 -7.24 -1.34
N MET A 84 7.34 -6.79 -0.09
CA MET A 84 6.10 -6.91 0.68
C MET A 84 5.41 -5.56 0.87
N GLU A 85 6.03 -4.49 0.43
CA GLU A 85 5.49 -3.13 0.46
C GLU A 85 6.16 -2.27 -0.63
N GLY A 86 5.54 -1.14 -0.94
CA GLY A 86 6.10 -0.16 -1.86
C GLY A 86 5.19 1.06 -2.05
N ASP A 87 5.72 2.07 -2.72
CA ASP A 87 5.01 3.31 -3.02
C ASP A 87 4.81 3.46 -4.52
N GLY A 88 3.57 3.69 -4.95
CA GLY A 88 3.24 3.85 -6.35
C GLY A 88 3.32 2.54 -7.14
N SER A 89 3.70 2.62 -8.40
CA SER A 89 3.76 1.45 -9.30
C SER A 89 5.08 0.69 -9.14
N ASP A 90 5.02 -0.64 -9.13
CA ASP A 90 6.18 -1.50 -8.88
C ASP A 90 6.07 -2.86 -9.59
N LYS A 91 7.18 -3.58 -9.67
CA LYS A 91 7.27 -4.95 -10.19
C LYS A 91 7.73 -5.90 -9.10
N VAL A 92 6.90 -6.86 -8.74
CA VAL A 92 7.15 -7.81 -7.65
C VAL A 92 7.45 -9.18 -8.23
N GLN A 93 8.68 -9.66 -8.02
CA GLN A 93 9.06 -11.03 -8.40
C GLN A 93 8.48 -12.03 -7.40
N VAL A 94 8.07 -13.17 -7.94
CA VAL A 94 7.56 -14.33 -7.21
C VAL A 94 8.53 -15.48 -7.45
N SER A 95 8.99 -16.10 -6.37
CA SER A 95 9.84 -17.29 -6.45
C SER A 95 9.19 -18.48 -5.78
N ILE A 96 9.23 -19.61 -6.48
CA ILE A 96 8.71 -20.90 -6.08
C ILE A 96 9.91 -21.88 -6.02
N PRO A 97 10.16 -22.57 -4.90
CA PRO A 97 11.21 -23.56 -4.81
C PRO A 97 10.81 -24.83 -5.58
N ARG A 98 11.81 -25.49 -6.14
CA ARG A 98 11.66 -26.83 -6.71
C ARG A 98 11.07 -27.79 -5.69
N ARG A 99 10.00 -28.51 -6.06
CA ARG A 99 9.46 -29.57 -5.22
C ARG A 99 10.34 -30.81 -5.34
N TYR A 100 11.25 -30.99 -4.39
CA TYR A 100 11.91 -32.28 -4.20
C TYR A 100 10.89 -33.24 -3.59
N TYR A 101 10.36 -34.17 -4.39
CA TYR A 101 9.81 -35.39 -3.82
C TYR A 101 10.96 -36.09 -3.09
N ARG A 102 10.93 -36.09 -1.76
CA ARG A 102 11.74 -37.04 -0.98
C ARG A 102 11.24 -38.43 -1.37
N ARG A 103 11.92 -39.08 -2.33
CA ARG A 103 11.81 -40.52 -2.52
C ARG A 103 12.19 -41.10 -1.16
N SER A 104 11.20 -41.51 -0.37
CA SER A 104 11.45 -42.37 0.78
C SER A 104 12.36 -43.49 0.29
N GLU A 105 13.44 -43.73 1.04
CA GLU A 105 14.34 -44.87 0.84
C GLU A 105 13.54 -46.08 0.35
N SER A 106 13.93 -46.62 -0.80
CA SER A 106 13.46 -47.93 -1.23
C SER A 106 14.16 -48.94 -0.32
N PRO A 107 13.47 -49.65 0.58
CA PRO A 107 14.08 -50.78 1.25
C PRO A 107 13.92 -51.95 0.29
N ASP A 108 14.80 -52.09 -0.70
CA ASP A 108 14.95 -53.34 -1.47
C ASP A 108 16.13 -53.22 -2.45
N SER A 109 17.32 -53.55 -1.97
CA SER A 109 18.35 -54.17 -2.80
C SER A 109 19.37 -54.93 -1.93
N ASP A 110 18.86 -55.85 -1.10
CA ASP A 110 19.63 -57.00 -0.64
C ASP A 110 19.14 -58.22 -1.42
N PHE A 111 19.72 -58.47 -2.60
CA PHE A 111 19.81 -59.78 -3.24
C PHE A 111 21.03 -59.80 -4.18
#